data_AF-A0A452E959-F1
#
_entry.id   AF-A0A452E959-F1
#
_cell.length_a   1.000
_cell.length_b   1.000
_cell.length_c   1.000
_cell.angle_alpha   90.00
_cell.angle_beta   90.00
_cell.angle_gamma   90.00
#
_symmetry.space_group_name_H-M   'P 1'
#
loop_
_entity.id
_entity.type
_entity.pdbx_description
1 polymer ?
#
loop_
_entity_poly.entity_id
_entity_poly.type
_entity_poly.pdbx_seq_one_letter_code
_entity_poly.pdbx_strand_id
1 'polypeptide(L)'
;MSDEDDLEDFEPDQDDLEREDDEKETEEWEDYRKEGEESEDWISTPLTEDMMKEGLSLLCKTGNGLAHAYVKLEIKDRDLTDIHLLRSYIHLRYVDVSENHLTDLSPLNYLTHLLWLKADGNQLRSAGLNELPYLQIASFAYNQITDMEGISHPRLASLDLKGNRIHMVTGLDPKKLISLHTLELRGNQLNSTQGINLPKLKNLFLAQNMLKKVEGLENLSNLTTLHLRDNQIETLSGFSKEMKSLQYLNLRGNMVADLGELAKLRDLPRLRALVLLDNPCTDENDYRQEALVQIPHLERLDKEFYEEEERAEAEEIRQRMKEEQEQEAEVEPESELDQSST
;
A
#
# COMPACT_ATOMS: atom_id res chain seq x y z
N MET A 1 7.47 30.14 -35.29
CA MET A 1 7.05 28.98 -36.11
C MET A 1 8.15 27.95 -35.96
N SER A 2 8.12 27.03 -35.03
CA SER A 2 7.14 26.52 -34.05
C SER A 2 8.02 25.69 -33.11
N ASP A 3 8.09 26.01 -31.81
CA ASP A 3 7.24 25.43 -30.77
C ASP A 3 7.12 23.91 -30.96
N GLU A 4 8.11 23.18 -30.42
CA GLU A 4 8.03 21.74 -30.19
C GLU A 4 7.43 21.57 -28.79
N ASP A 5 6.19 21.11 -28.78
CA ASP A 5 5.35 20.90 -27.61
C ASP A 5 5.97 19.89 -26.64
N ASP A 6 6.18 20.36 -25.41
CA ASP A 6 6.26 19.55 -24.19
C ASP A 6 4.92 18.80 -24.01
N LEU A 7 4.87 17.56 -24.46
CA LEU A 7 3.85 16.61 -24.04
C LEU A 7 4.32 15.96 -22.73
N GLU A 8 4.15 16.69 -21.64
CA GLU A 8 4.05 16.05 -20.32
C GLU A 8 2.82 15.14 -20.34
N ASP A 9 3.06 13.83 -20.28
CA ASP A 9 2.06 12.80 -20.03
C ASP A 9 1.34 13.14 -18.72
N PHE A 10 0.21 13.81 -18.85
CA PHE A 10 -0.80 13.95 -17.81
C PHE A 10 -1.39 12.55 -17.60
N GLU A 11 -0.73 11.71 -16.80
CA GLU A 11 -1.36 10.50 -16.26
C GLU A 11 -2.65 10.97 -15.54
N PRO A 12 -3.81 10.41 -15.87
CA PRO A 12 -5.05 10.81 -15.22
C PRO A 12 -4.92 10.59 -13.71
N ASP A 13 -5.29 11.62 -12.93
CA ASP A 13 -5.28 11.60 -11.47
C ASP A 13 -5.87 10.27 -10.96
N GLN A 14 -5.01 9.41 -10.38
CA GLN A 14 -5.44 8.16 -9.73
C GLN A 14 -6.42 8.42 -8.56
N ASP A 15 -6.52 9.68 -8.11
CA ASP A 15 -7.44 10.19 -7.09
C ASP A 15 -8.93 10.07 -7.46
N ASP A 16 -9.29 10.01 -8.75
CA ASP A 16 -10.70 9.89 -9.17
C ASP A 16 -11.24 8.46 -9.03
N LEU A 17 -10.38 7.46 -8.85
CA LEU A 17 -10.78 6.06 -8.61
C LEU A 17 -11.10 5.76 -7.13
N GLU A 18 -10.67 6.61 -6.19
CA GLU A 18 -10.89 6.39 -4.74
C GLU A 18 -12.20 6.99 -4.20
N ARG A 19 -13.02 7.65 -5.03
CA ARG A 19 -14.28 8.26 -4.56
C ARG A 19 -15.38 7.26 -4.18
N GLU A 20 -15.27 5.98 -4.58
CA GLU A 20 -16.32 4.98 -4.33
C GLU A 20 -15.87 3.69 -3.62
N ASP A 21 -14.56 3.45 -3.44
CA ASP A 21 -14.05 2.17 -2.92
C ASP A 21 -13.96 2.10 -1.37
N ASP A 22 -13.79 3.24 -0.69
CA ASP A 22 -13.57 3.30 0.77
C ASP A 22 -14.71 2.75 1.66
N GLU A 23 -15.97 2.82 1.19
CA GLU A 23 -17.16 2.40 1.96
C GLU A 23 -17.60 0.97 1.61
N LYS A 24 -17.51 0.58 0.33
CA LYS A 24 -17.85 -0.78 -0.11
C LYS A 24 -16.85 -1.81 0.41
N GLU A 25 -15.56 -1.45 0.48
CA GLU A 25 -14.51 -2.36 0.95
C GLU A 25 -14.53 -2.59 2.48
N THR A 26 -15.06 -1.65 3.27
CA THR A 26 -15.25 -1.85 4.72
C THR A 26 -16.33 -2.88 5.04
N GLU A 27 -17.39 -2.95 4.22
CA GLU A 27 -18.45 -3.95 4.37
C GLU A 27 -17.92 -5.36 4.05
N GLU A 28 -17.13 -5.52 2.97
CA GLU A 28 -16.47 -6.81 2.67
C GLU A 28 -15.55 -7.27 3.82
N TRP A 29 -14.86 -6.34 4.47
CA TRP A 29 -13.93 -6.60 5.57
C TRP A 29 -14.59 -7.20 6.82
N GLU A 30 -15.79 -6.75 7.17
CA GLU A 30 -16.51 -7.26 8.34
C GLU A 30 -17.05 -8.68 8.14
N ASP A 31 -17.37 -9.04 6.89
CA ASP A 31 -17.88 -10.37 6.55
C ASP A 31 -16.77 -11.44 6.61
N TYR A 32 -15.57 -11.19 6.05
CA TYR A 32 -14.43 -12.13 6.16
C TYR A 32 -13.99 -12.38 7.61
N ARG A 33 -14.15 -11.40 8.51
CA ARG A 33 -13.75 -11.55 9.93
C ARG A 33 -14.69 -12.49 10.71
N LYS A 34 -15.94 -12.67 10.29
CA LYS A 34 -16.95 -13.47 11.01
C LYS A 34 -16.89 -14.97 10.71
N GLU A 35 -16.25 -15.39 9.62
CA GLU A 35 -16.24 -16.80 9.20
C GLU A 35 -15.09 -17.64 9.80
N GLY A 36 -14.28 -17.07 10.69
CA GLY A 36 -13.03 -17.68 11.17
C GLY A 36 -13.11 -18.67 12.34
N GLU A 37 -14.29 -19.12 12.80
CA GLU A 37 -14.42 -19.92 14.03
C GLU A 37 -15.24 -21.22 13.92
N GLU A 38 -15.12 -21.97 12.82
CA GLU A 38 -15.52 -23.39 12.82
C GLU A 38 -14.46 -24.25 12.11
N SER A 39 -13.70 -25.04 12.89
CA SER A 39 -12.77 -26.02 12.34
C SER A 39 -13.53 -27.25 11.87
N GLU A 40 -14.10 -27.17 10.67
CA GLU A 40 -14.61 -28.35 9.97
C GLU A 40 -13.43 -29.12 9.37
N ASP A 41 -13.31 -30.41 9.69
CA ASP A 41 -12.35 -31.31 9.03
C ASP A 41 -12.79 -31.50 7.57
N TRP A 42 -12.32 -30.62 6.68
CA TRP A 42 -12.66 -30.64 5.26
C TRP A 42 -12.25 -31.96 4.62
N ILE A 43 -13.18 -32.57 3.90
CA ILE A 43 -12.91 -33.75 3.10
C ILE A 43 -11.96 -33.34 1.97
N SER A 44 -10.90 -34.12 1.77
CA SER A 44 -9.94 -33.83 0.71
C SER A 44 -10.62 -33.85 -0.67
N THR A 45 -10.59 -32.71 -1.35
CA THR A 45 -11.12 -32.52 -2.70
C THR A 45 -9.96 -32.21 -3.64
N PRO A 46 -9.37 -33.23 -4.29
CA PRO A 46 -8.29 -33.01 -5.25
C PRO A 46 -8.84 -32.46 -6.57
N LEU A 47 -8.07 -31.58 -7.20
CA LEU A 47 -8.37 -31.07 -8.52
C LEU A 47 -8.42 -32.20 -9.56
N THR A 48 -9.56 -32.34 -10.23
CA THR A 48 -9.81 -33.40 -11.22
C THR A 48 -9.68 -32.90 -12.66
N GLU A 49 -9.53 -33.82 -13.61
CA GLU A 49 -9.50 -33.46 -15.04
C GLU A 49 -10.80 -32.83 -15.53
N ASP A 50 -11.96 -33.18 -14.95
CA ASP A 50 -13.23 -32.61 -15.35
C ASP A 50 -13.37 -31.16 -14.86
N MET A 51 -12.95 -30.87 -13.62
CA MET A 51 -12.83 -29.49 -13.12
C MET A 51 -11.85 -28.66 -13.96
N MET A 52 -10.74 -29.27 -14.39
CA MET A 52 -9.80 -28.62 -15.32
C MET A 52 -10.46 -28.26 -16.65
N LYS A 53 -11.26 -29.16 -17.25
CA LYS A 53 -11.96 -28.87 -18.52
C LYS A 53 -12.93 -27.71 -18.37
N GLU A 54 -13.57 -27.56 -17.22
CA GLU A 54 -14.49 -26.46 -16.93
C GLU A 54 -13.77 -25.12 -16.75
N GLY A 55 -12.63 -25.11 -16.06
CA GLY A 55 -11.90 -23.88 -15.73
C GLY A 55 -10.91 -23.41 -16.80
N LEU A 56 -10.48 -24.28 -17.71
CA LEU A 56 -9.50 -23.95 -18.74
C LEU A 56 -10.10 -23.07 -19.84
N SER A 57 -9.39 -21.98 -20.17
CA SER A 57 -9.79 -21.05 -21.22
C SER A 57 -8.58 -20.42 -21.91
N LEU A 58 -8.85 -19.58 -22.91
CA LEU A 58 -7.88 -18.85 -23.72
C LEU A 58 -6.87 -19.77 -24.44
N LEU A 59 -7.27 -20.26 -25.61
CA LEU A 59 -6.43 -21.12 -26.45
C LEU A 59 -5.38 -20.28 -27.19
N CYS A 60 -4.11 -20.55 -26.97
CA CYS A 60 -3.00 -19.85 -27.63
C CYS A 60 -2.04 -20.83 -28.30
N LYS A 61 -1.28 -20.36 -29.29
CA LYS A 61 -0.17 -21.15 -29.86
C LYS A 61 0.95 -21.29 -28.84
N THR A 62 1.52 -22.49 -28.74
CA THR A 62 2.71 -22.75 -27.94
C THR A 62 3.91 -21.99 -28.49
N GLY A 63 4.96 -21.78 -27.68
CA GLY A 63 6.12 -20.95 -28.06
C GLY A 63 6.90 -21.44 -29.30
N ASN A 64 6.78 -22.72 -29.64
CA ASN A 64 7.33 -23.29 -30.88
C ASN A 64 6.41 -23.12 -32.11
N GLY A 65 5.18 -22.61 -31.93
CA GLY A 65 4.18 -22.44 -32.97
C GLY A 65 3.54 -23.73 -33.50
N LEU A 66 3.86 -24.89 -32.91
CA LEU A 66 3.49 -26.22 -33.44
C LEU A 66 2.23 -26.81 -32.80
N ALA A 67 1.77 -26.25 -31.68
CA ALA A 67 0.59 -26.72 -30.97
C ALA A 67 -0.22 -25.55 -30.41
N HIS A 68 -1.39 -25.87 -29.86
CA HIS A 68 -2.18 -24.94 -29.07
C HIS A 68 -2.30 -25.46 -27.65
N ALA A 69 -2.32 -24.56 -26.68
CA ALA A 69 -2.55 -24.85 -25.28
C ALA A 69 -3.46 -23.78 -24.67
N TYR A 70 -4.30 -24.19 -23.73
CA TYR A 70 -5.01 -23.25 -22.86
C TYR A 70 -4.02 -22.59 -21.92
N VAL A 71 -4.11 -21.27 -21.76
CA VAL A 71 -3.16 -20.49 -20.95
C VAL A 71 -3.82 -19.82 -19.73
N LYS A 72 -5.14 -19.92 -19.61
CA LYS A 72 -5.90 -19.39 -18.48
C LYS A 72 -6.64 -20.52 -17.77
N LEU A 73 -6.63 -20.51 -16.45
CA LEU A 73 -7.38 -21.41 -15.59
C LEU A 73 -8.08 -20.60 -14.50
N GLU A 74 -9.39 -20.80 -14.36
CA GLU A 74 -10.19 -20.22 -13.26
C GLU A 74 -10.98 -21.34 -12.58
N ILE A 75 -10.63 -21.65 -11.33
CA ILE A 75 -11.24 -22.73 -10.53
C ILE A 75 -11.51 -22.22 -9.10
N LYS A 76 -12.43 -21.26 -9.00
CA LYS A 76 -12.88 -20.67 -7.75
C LYS A 76 -13.99 -21.46 -7.09
N ASP A 77 -14.04 -21.43 -5.77
CA ASP A 77 -15.17 -21.92 -4.97
C ASP A 77 -15.52 -23.38 -5.30
N ARG A 78 -14.55 -24.25 -5.07
CA ARG A 78 -14.61 -25.69 -5.41
C ARG A 78 -14.16 -26.60 -4.27
N ASP A 79 -14.01 -26.04 -3.07
CA ASP A 79 -13.53 -26.73 -1.87
C ASP A 79 -12.17 -27.45 -2.08
N LEU A 80 -11.33 -26.97 -3.01
CA LEU A 80 -10.11 -27.69 -3.39
C LEU A 80 -9.10 -27.70 -2.25
N THR A 81 -8.54 -28.88 -1.98
CA THR A 81 -7.45 -29.07 -1.02
C THR A 81 -6.12 -29.38 -1.68
N ASP A 82 -6.14 -29.87 -2.93
CA ASP A 82 -4.95 -30.29 -3.68
C ASP A 82 -5.05 -29.85 -5.15
N ILE A 83 -3.98 -29.22 -5.63
CA ILE A 83 -3.83 -28.74 -7.01
C ILE A 83 -2.64 -29.41 -7.72
N HIS A 84 -2.24 -30.62 -7.29
CA HIS A 84 -1.08 -31.33 -7.82
C HIS A 84 -1.14 -31.54 -9.33
N LEU A 85 -2.35 -31.68 -9.87
CA LEU A 85 -2.60 -31.83 -11.30
C LEU A 85 -2.04 -30.66 -12.14
N LEU A 86 -1.94 -29.45 -11.58
CA LEU A 86 -1.44 -28.26 -12.28
C LEU A 86 0.01 -28.37 -12.74
N ARG A 87 0.82 -29.23 -12.11
CA ARG A 87 2.23 -29.44 -12.51
C ARG A 87 2.40 -29.87 -13.98
N SER A 88 1.36 -30.47 -14.56
CA SER A 88 1.35 -30.96 -15.95
C SER A 88 0.87 -29.91 -16.96
N TYR A 89 0.32 -28.77 -16.50
CA TYR A 89 -0.24 -27.71 -17.35
C TYR A 89 0.73 -26.53 -17.50
N ILE A 90 1.96 -26.84 -17.88
CA ILE A 90 3.12 -25.91 -17.94
C ILE A 90 2.95 -24.66 -18.83
N HIS A 91 1.90 -24.62 -19.64
CA HIS A 91 1.59 -23.50 -20.53
C HIS A 91 0.63 -22.48 -19.91
N LEU A 92 0.12 -22.73 -18.70
CA LEU A 92 -0.69 -21.78 -17.97
C LEU A 92 0.11 -20.51 -17.64
N ARG A 93 -0.57 -19.38 -17.78
CA ARG A 93 -0.05 -18.02 -17.58
C ARG A 93 -0.90 -17.20 -16.62
N TYR A 94 -2.20 -17.49 -16.57
CA TYR A 94 -3.16 -16.84 -15.70
C TYR A 94 -3.86 -17.94 -14.90
N VAL A 95 -3.64 -17.97 -13.59
CA VAL A 95 -4.20 -19.01 -12.71
C VAL A 95 -4.95 -18.33 -11.58
N ASP A 96 -6.23 -18.65 -11.46
CA ASP A 96 -7.07 -18.28 -10.33
C ASP A 96 -7.55 -19.55 -9.62
N VAL A 97 -7.08 -19.73 -8.38
CA VAL A 97 -7.45 -20.83 -7.46
C VAL A 97 -8.08 -20.29 -6.18
N SER A 98 -8.61 -19.07 -6.22
CA SER A 98 -9.16 -18.38 -5.05
C SER A 98 -10.41 -19.07 -4.49
N GLU A 99 -10.77 -18.78 -3.24
CA GLU A 99 -11.94 -19.36 -2.56
C GLU A 99 -11.89 -20.90 -2.54
N ASN A 100 -10.84 -21.45 -1.93
CA ASN A 100 -10.64 -22.89 -1.77
C ASN A 100 -9.98 -23.17 -0.41
N HIS A 101 -9.63 -24.43 -0.13
CA HIS A 101 -9.03 -24.86 1.13
C HIS A 101 -7.54 -25.21 0.97
N LEU A 102 -6.82 -24.49 0.09
CA LEU A 102 -5.43 -24.82 -0.23
C LEU A 102 -4.49 -24.38 0.89
N THR A 103 -3.58 -25.28 1.25
CA THR A 103 -2.47 -25.02 2.18
C THR A 103 -1.10 -25.06 1.50
N ASP A 104 -1.02 -25.60 0.28
CA ASP A 104 0.22 -25.78 -0.48
C ASP A 104 0.04 -25.30 -1.93
N LEU A 105 0.93 -24.40 -2.36
CA LEU A 105 1.03 -23.92 -3.74
C LEU A 105 2.23 -24.48 -4.50
N SER A 106 2.98 -25.43 -3.91
CA SER A 106 4.17 -26.01 -4.54
C SER A 106 3.96 -26.57 -5.96
N PRO A 107 2.78 -27.09 -6.37
CA PRO A 107 2.54 -27.50 -7.75
C PRO A 107 2.66 -26.36 -8.78
N LEU A 108 2.47 -25.09 -8.36
CA LEU A 108 2.61 -23.92 -9.22
C LEU A 108 4.07 -23.63 -9.60
N ASN A 109 5.05 -24.19 -8.88
CA ASN A 109 6.48 -24.05 -9.18
C ASN A 109 6.86 -24.58 -10.58
N TYR A 110 6.03 -25.43 -11.18
CA TYR A 110 6.23 -25.96 -12.53
C TYR A 110 5.73 -25.01 -13.63
N LEU A 111 4.94 -23.99 -13.28
CA LEU A 111 4.37 -23.02 -14.20
C LEU A 111 5.33 -21.85 -14.42
N THR A 112 6.51 -22.13 -14.97
CA THR A 112 7.60 -21.14 -15.09
C THR A 112 7.30 -19.91 -15.96
N HIS A 113 6.19 -19.93 -16.72
CA HIS A 113 5.72 -18.84 -17.56
C HIS A 113 4.49 -18.12 -16.99
N LEU A 114 4.19 -18.35 -15.70
CA LEU A 114 3.09 -17.67 -15.02
C LEU A 114 3.31 -16.16 -15.04
N LEU A 115 2.27 -15.43 -15.42
CA LEU A 115 2.22 -13.97 -15.46
C LEU A 115 1.36 -13.41 -14.33
N TRP A 116 0.30 -14.15 -13.97
CA TRP A 116 -0.70 -13.72 -13.03
C TRP A 116 -1.18 -14.90 -12.19
N LEU A 117 -1.21 -14.71 -10.88
CA LEU A 117 -1.64 -15.69 -9.90
C LEU A 117 -2.60 -15.05 -8.91
N LYS A 118 -3.77 -15.67 -8.72
CA LYS A 118 -4.66 -15.41 -7.59
C LYS A 118 -4.90 -16.69 -6.81
N ALA A 119 -4.68 -16.62 -5.50
CA ALA A 119 -4.96 -17.68 -4.53
C ALA A 119 -5.57 -17.05 -3.27
N ASP A 120 -6.50 -16.12 -3.47
CA ASP A 120 -7.20 -15.40 -2.40
C ASP A 120 -8.14 -16.37 -1.65
N GLY A 121 -8.51 -16.09 -0.41
CA GLY A 121 -9.51 -16.89 0.31
C GLY A 121 -9.11 -18.36 0.41
N ASN A 122 -7.91 -18.62 0.95
CA ASN A 122 -7.37 -19.96 1.13
C ASN A 122 -6.78 -20.12 2.55
N GLN A 123 -6.15 -21.26 2.84
CA GLN A 123 -5.56 -21.58 4.15
C GLN A 123 -4.02 -21.52 4.13
N LEU A 124 -3.45 -20.69 3.26
CA LEU A 124 -2.00 -20.61 3.07
C LEU A 124 -1.32 -19.96 4.27
N ARG A 125 -0.23 -20.56 4.73
CA ARG A 125 0.65 -19.98 5.78
C ARG A 125 1.89 -19.30 5.21
N SER A 126 2.18 -19.51 3.93
CA SER A 126 3.29 -18.92 3.19
C SER A 126 2.90 -18.74 1.74
N ALA A 127 3.35 -17.63 1.13
CA ALA A 127 3.27 -17.38 -0.31
C ALA A 127 4.57 -17.78 -1.05
N GLY A 128 5.47 -18.51 -0.38
CA GLY A 128 6.77 -18.89 -0.93
C GLY A 128 6.66 -19.80 -2.14
N LEU A 129 7.24 -19.36 -3.26
CA LEU A 129 7.36 -20.12 -4.50
C LEU A 129 8.81 -20.07 -5.00
N ASN A 130 9.19 -21.03 -5.83
CA ASN A 130 10.42 -20.90 -6.61
C ASN A 130 10.34 -19.63 -7.47
N GLU A 131 11.48 -19.02 -7.77
CA GLU A 131 11.50 -17.82 -8.60
C GLU A 131 10.75 -18.03 -9.93
N LEU A 132 9.63 -17.32 -10.08
CA LEU A 132 8.85 -17.25 -11.32
C LEU A 132 9.28 -16.01 -12.11
N PRO A 133 10.08 -16.17 -13.18
CA PRO A 133 10.78 -15.05 -13.82
C PRO A 133 9.85 -14.09 -14.59
N TYR A 134 8.61 -14.50 -14.85
CA TYR A 134 7.64 -13.72 -15.60
C TYR A 134 6.43 -13.27 -14.77
N LEU A 135 6.33 -13.66 -13.50
CA LEU A 135 5.19 -13.31 -12.66
C LEU A 135 5.16 -11.79 -12.46
N GLN A 136 4.03 -11.17 -12.76
CA GLN A 136 3.81 -9.72 -12.69
C GLN A 136 2.81 -9.34 -11.61
N ILE A 137 1.79 -10.16 -11.39
CA ILE A 137 0.74 -9.91 -10.41
C ILE A 137 0.55 -11.19 -9.60
N ALA A 138 0.57 -11.05 -8.28
CA ALA A 138 0.29 -12.13 -7.35
C ALA A 138 -0.64 -11.63 -6.25
N SER A 139 -1.67 -12.40 -5.96
CA SER A 139 -2.64 -12.12 -4.90
C SER A 139 -2.78 -13.35 -4.00
N PHE A 140 -2.63 -13.13 -2.71
CA PHE A 140 -2.83 -14.12 -1.65
C PHE A 140 -3.66 -13.50 -0.53
N ALA A 141 -4.66 -12.69 -0.89
CA ALA A 141 -5.51 -12.01 0.07
C ALA A 141 -6.30 -13.03 0.91
N TYR A 142 -6.68 -12.65 2.13
CA TYR A 142 -7.52 -13.45 3.02
C TYR A 142 -6.99 -14.88 3.21
N ASN A 143 -5.73 -14.98 3.63
CA ASN A 143 -5.04 -16.23 3.95
C ASN A 143 -4.52 -16.17 5.41
N GLN A 144 -3.63 -17.10 5.79
CA GLN A 144 -3.01 -17.16 7.11
C GLN A 144 -1.50 -16.90 7.05
N ILE A 145 -1.04 -16.11 6.07
CA ILE A 145 0.38 -15.84 5.84
C ILE A 145 0.94 -14.96 6.96
N THR A 146 2.15 -15.29 7.42
CA THR A 146 2.81 -14.60 8.54
C THR A 146 4.04 -13.80 8.16
N ASP A 147 4.64 -14.06 7.00
CA ASP A 147 5.85 -13.43 6.48
C ASP A 147 5.89 -13.49 4.94
N MET A 148 6.88 -12.82 4.34
CA MET A 148 7.06 -12.75 2.89
C MET A 148 8.25 -13.58 2.41
N GLU A 149 8.69 -14.58 3.19
CA GLU A 149 9.79 -15.45 2.79
C GLU A 149 9.43 -16.22 1.51
N GLY A 150 10.39 -16.27 0.58
CA GLY A 150 10.21 -16.94 -0.71
C GLY A 150 9.48 -16.12 -1.78
N ILE A 151 8.99 -14.91 -1.48
CA ILE A 151 8.45 -14.01 -2.50
C ILE A 151 9.61 -13.28 -3.20
N SER A 152 10.21 -13.94 -4.19
CA SER A 152 11.37 -13.41 -4.89
C SER A 152 11.23 -13.47 -6.40
N HIS A 153 10.35 -12.65 -6.96
CA HIS A 153 9.99 -12.68 -8.37
C HIS A 153 10.38 -11.36 -9.06
N PRO A 154 11.33 -11.37 -10.01
CA PRO A 154 11.97 -10.15 -10.51
C PRO A 154 11.06 -9.20 -11.29
N ARG A 155 9.99 -9.74 -11.90
CA ARG A 155 9.02 -8.97 -12.67
C ARG A 155 7.73 -8.68 -11.91
N LEU A 156 7.65 -9.08 -10.64
CA LEU A 156 6.46 -8.85 -9.83
C LEU A 156 6.30 -7.35 -9.64
N ALA A 157 5.17 -6.84 -10.10
CA ALA A 157 4.82 -5.43 -10.19
C ALA A 157 3.79 -5.06 -9.13
N SER A 158 2.88 -5.97 -8.83
CA SER A 158 1.85 -5.85 -7.79
C SER A 158 1.77 -7.12 -6.95
N LEU A 159 1.77 -6.94 -5.62
CA LEU A 159 1.60 -7.99 -4.64
C LEU A 159 0.48 -7.61 -3.67
N ASP A 160 -0.52 -8.47 -3.57
CA ASP A 160 -1.63 -8.33 -2.63
C ASP A 160 -1.55 -9.40 -1.54
N LEU A 161 -1.43 -8.93 -0.30
CA LEU A 161 -1.38 -9.72 0.95
C LEU A 161 -2.43 -9.20 1.95
N LYS A 162 -3.51 -8.57 1.47
CA LYS A 162 -4.63 -8.08 2.29
C LYS A 162 -5.18 -9.17 3.20
N GLY A 163 -5.55 -8.82 4.44
CA GLY A 163 -6.28 -9.74 5.33
C GLY A 163 -5.50 -11.01 5.72
N ASN A 164 -4.20 -10.89 5.94
CA ASN A 164 -3.35 -11.98 6.42
C ASN A 164 -2.98 -11.80 7.91
N ARG A 165 -2.02 -12.58 8.42
CA ARG A 165 -1.59 -12.56 9.84
C ARG A 165 -0.14 -12.06 9.96
N ILE A 166 0.25 -11.12 9.12
CA ILE A 166 1.63 -10.62 9.07
C ILE A 166 1.85 -9.63 10.20
N HIS A 167 2.82 -9.94 11.07
CA HIS A 167 3.14 -9.10 12.24
C HIS A 167 4.32 -8.16 12.00
N MET A 168 5.22 -8.56 11.09
CA MET A 168 6.43 -7.85 10.74
C MET A 168 6.77 -8.13 9.28
N VAL A 169 7.29 -7.14 8.57
CA VAL A 169 7.71 -7.32 7.20
C VAL A 169 9.11 -7.93 7.16
N THR A 170 9.18 -9.23 6.86
CA THR A 170 10.43 -10.00 6.68
C THR A 170 10.40 -10.75 5.36
N GLY A 171 11.57 -11.02 4.76
CA GLY A 171 11.68 -11.78 3.50
C GLY A 171 11.64 -10.95 2.22
N LEU A 172 11.37 -9.64 2.29
CA LEU A 172 11.46 -8.74 1.13
C LEU A 172 12.93 -8.43 0.78
N ASP A 173 13.37 -8.83 -0.40
CA ASP A 173 14.71 -8.52 -0.93
C ASP A 173 14.62 -7.50 -2.08
N PRO A 174 15.09 -6.24 -1.89
CA PRO A 174 15.06 -5.21 -2.93
C PRO A 174 15.89 -5.55 -4.17
N LYS A 175 16.86 -6.46 -4.06
CA LYS A 175 17.66 -6.91 -5.21
C LYS A 175 16.91 -7.90 -6.09
N LYS A 176 15.90 -8.56 -5.54
CA LYS A 176 15.06 -9.52 -6.26
C LYS A 176 13.76 -8.88 -6.71
N LEU A 177 13.08 -8.10 -5.88
CA LEU A 177 11.80 -7.45 -6.19
C LEU A 177 12.00 -6.10 -6.91
N ILE A 178 12.74 -6.12 -8.02
CA ILE A 178 13.19 -4.91 -8.71
C ILE A 178 12.08 -4.16 -9.47
N SER A 179 10.94 -4.81 -9.72
CA SER A 179 9.82 -4.23 -10.47
C SER A 179 8.62 -3.89 -9.59
N LEU A 180 8.65 -4.23 -8.29
CA LEU A 180 7.51 -4.14 -7.41
C LEU A 180 7.21 -2.66 -7.12
N HIS A 181 6.05 -2.20 -7.61
CA HIS A 181 5.61 -0.81 -7.45
C HIS A 181 4.33 -0.69 -6.62
N THR A 182 3.59 -1.78 -6.40
CA THR A 182 2.38 -1.79 -5.58
C THR A 182 2.43 -2.92 -4.56
N LEU A 183 2.25 -2.58 -3.28
CA LEU A 183 2.20 -3.52 -2.17
C LEU A 183 0.96 -3.25 -1.30
N GLU A 184 0.08 -4.23 -1.23
CA GLU A 184 -1.15 -4.20 -0.42
C GLU A 184 -0.97 -5.11 0.81
N LEU A 185 -1.01 -4.50 2.00
CA LEU A 185 -0.82 -5.10 3.31
C LEU A 185 -1.93 -4.70 4.29
N ARG A 186 -3.03 -4.16 3.79
CA ARG A 186 -4.20 -3.79 4.58
C ARG A 186 -4.68 -4.97 5.41
N GLY A 187 -5.05 -4.71 6.65
CA GLY A 187 -5.69 -5.73 7.45
C GLY A 187 -4.80 -6.83 7.96
N ASN A 188 -3.54 -6.51 8.17
CA ASN A 188 -2.59 -7.39 8.81
C ASN A 188 -2.46 -7.01 10.28
N GLN A 189 -1.41 -7.52 10.94
CA GLN A 189 -1.13 -7.29 12.35
C GLN A 189 0.19 -6.53 12.53
N LEU A 190 0.53 -5.66 11.57
CA LEU A 190 1.79 -4.94 11.55
C LEU A 190 1.85 -3.91 12.69
N ASN A 191 2.92 -3.98 13.48
CA ASN A 191 3.21 -3.00 14.54
C ASN A 191 4.31 -1.99 14.15
N SER A 192 4.97 -2.21 13.00
CA SER A 192 6.03 -1.36 12.48
C SER A 192 6.08 -1.45 10.95
N THR A 193 6.50 -0.35 10.31
CA THR A 193 6.77 -0.29 8.86
C THR A 193 8.20 -0.70 8.50
N GLN A 194 9.04 -1.05 9.50
CA GLN A 194 10.39 -1.57 9.27
C GLN A 194 10.36 -2.80 8.35
N GLY A 195 11.38 -2.94 7.51
CA GLY A 195 11.51 -4.03 6.54
C GLY A 195 10.90 -3.73 5.16
N ILE A 196 10.05 -2.71 5.04
CA ILE A 196 9.54 -2.23 3.74
C ILE A 196 10.59 -1.34 3.08
N ASN A 197 11.58 -1.97 2.42
CA ASN A 197 12.65 -1.26 1.72
C ASN A 197 12.68 -1.64 0.25
N LEU A 198 11.68 -1.20 -0.50
CA LEU A 198 11.51 -1.47 -1.94
C LEU A 198 11.63 -0.16 -2.74
N PRO A 199 12.80 0.19 -3.28
CA PRO A 199 13.07 1.53 -3.80
C PRO A 199 12.22 1.92 -5.02
N LYS A 200 11.56 0.96 -5.68
CA LYS A 200 10.66 1.18 -6.82
C LYS A 200 9.18 1.24 -6.43
N LEU A 201 8.86 1.09 -5.15
CA LEU A 201 7.50 1.16 -4.64
C LEU A 201 6.91 2.55 -4.88
N LYS A 202 5.70 2.58 -5.44
CA LYS A 202 4.89 3.78 -5.69
C LYS A 202 3.67 3.82 -4.78
N ASN A 203 3.00 2.68 -4.61
CA ASN A 203 1.75 2.58 -3.86
C ASN A 203 1.94 1.59 -2.71
N LEU A 204 1.68 2.05 -1.48
CA LEU A 204 1.77 1.25 -0.27
C LEU A 204 0.49 1.39 0.55
N PHE A 205 -0.22 0.27 0.71
CA PHE A 205 -1.46 0.20 1.46
C PHE A 205 -1.24 -0.57 2.77
N LEU A 206 -1.41 0.13 3.89
CA LEU A 206 -1.15 -0.36 5.25
C LEU A 206 -2.36 -0.11 6.18
N ALA A 207 -3.54 0.13 5.60
CA ALA A 207 -4.74 0.40 6.39
C ALA A 207 -5.10 -0.77 7.33
N GLN A 208 -5.82 -0.52 8.42
CA GLN A 208 -6.31 -1.56 9.33
C GLN A 208 -5.17 -2.46 9.87
N ASN A 209 -4.11 -1.84 10.36
CA ASN A 209 -3.01 -2.50 11.05
C ASN A 209 -2.91 -1.97 12.49
N MET A 210 -1.79 -2.21 13.19
CA MET A 210 -1.55 -1.77 14.57
C MET A 210 -0.36 -0.80 14.65
N LEU A 211 -0.13 -0.02 13.59
CA LEU A 211 1.01 0.90 13.51
C LEU A 211 0.83 2.07 14.46
N LYS A 212 1.87 2.38 15.25
CA LYS A 212 1.87 3.54 16.17
C LYS A 212 2.66 4.74 15.67
N LYS A 213 3.50 4.50 14.67
CA LYS A 213 4.38 5.49 14.04
C LYS A 213 4.83 4.96 12.68
N VAL A 214 5.35 5.86 11.86
CA VAL A 214 6.03 5.51 10.60
C VAL A 214 7.54 5.48 10.84
N GLU A 215 8.22 4.49 10.28
CA GLU A 215 9.68 4.35 10.37
C GLU A 215 10.26 3.49 9.22
N GLY A 216 11.46 3.82 8.75
CA GLY A 216 12.16 3.05 7.72
C GLY A 216 11.65 3.25 6.29
N LEU A 217 10.70 4.16 6.08
CA LEU A 217 10.14 4.48 4.75
C LEU A 217 10.90 5.59 4.02
N GLU A 218 11.91 6.22 4.65
CA GLU A 218 12.69 7.33 4.09
C GLU A 218 13.42 6.98 2.78
N ASN A 219 13.70 5.70 2.55
CA ASN A 219 14.36 5.22 1.33
C ASN A 219 13.40 5.02 0.14
N LEU A 220 12.09 5.11 0.36
CA LEU A 220 11.07 4.92 -0.67
C LEU A 220 10.84 6.21 -1.47
N SER A 221 11.90 6.72 -2.10
CA SER A 221 11.88 7.99 -2.83
C SER A 221 10.88 8.08 -4.01
N ASN A 222 10.39 6.93 -4.50
CA ASN A 222 9.37 6.85 -5.56
C ASN A 222 7.94 6.66 -5.02
N LEU A 223 7.76 6.56 -3.71
CA LEU A 223 6.44 6.37 -3.10
C LEU A 223 5.59 7.62 -3.36
N THR A 224 4.45 7.45 -4.02
CA THR A 224 3.49 8.50 -4.35
C THR A 224 2.26 8.44 -3.45
N THR A 225 1.85 7.23 -3.08
CA THR A 225 0.60 6.98 -2.34
C THR A 225 0.88 6.12 -1.12
N LEU A 226 0.48 6.61 0.04
CA LEU A 226 0.59 5.92 1.33
C LEU A 226 -0.75 5.93 2.07
N HIS A 227 -1.37 4.75 2.24
CA HIS A 227 -2.56 4.58 3.07
C HIS A 227 -2.20 3.98 4.42
N LEU A 228 -2.55 4.70 5.48
CA LEU A 228 -2.36 4.33 6.89
C LEU A 228 -3.68 4.40 7.67
N ARG A 229 -4.83 4.39 6.98
CA ARG A 229 -6.16 4.45 7.58
C ARG A 229 -6.35 3.40 8.68
N ASP A 230 -7.09 3.71 9.73
CA ASP A 230 -7.46 2.77 10.80
C ASP A 230 -6.23 2.08 11.42
N ASN A 231 -5.28 2.89 11.88
CA ASN A 231 -4.10 2.46 12.65
C ASN A 231 -4.12 3.13 14.04
N GLN A 232 -2.99 3.14 14.76
CA GLN A 232 -2.84 3.73 16.09
C GLN A 232 -1.78 4.83 16.10
N ILE A 233 -1.60 5.55 14.99
CA ILE A 233 -0.54 6.54 14.84
C ILE A 233 -0.87 7.77 15.69
N GLU A 234 -0.01 8.06 16.67
CA GLU A 234 -0.16 9.21 17.57
C GLU A 234 0.69 10.41 17.14
N THR A 235 1.80 10.16 16.44
CA THR A 235 2.75 11.19 16.01
C THR A 235 3.11 11.03 14.54
N LEU A 236 3.31 12.15 13.85
CA LEU A 236 3.75 12.20 12.46
C LEU A 236 5.28 12.17 12.35
N SER A 237 5.93 11.46 13.27
CA SER A 237 7.35 11.15 13.16
C SER A 237 7.59 10.09 12.08
N GLY A 238 8.73 10.18 11.39
CA GLY A 238 9.11 9.25 10.32
C GLY A 238 8.86 9.77 8.90
N PHE A 239 8.03 10.80 8.75
CA PHE A 239 7.95 11.56 7.51
C PHE A 239 9.18 12.48 7.39
N SER A 240 9.81 12.49 6.20
CA SER A 240 11.00 13.29 5.97
C SER A 240 11.10 13.74 4.53
N LYS A 241 11.90 14.79 4.28
CA LYS A 241 12.21 15.31 2.95
C LYS A 241 12.76 14.30 1.94
N GLU A 242 13.22 13.13 2.38
CA GLU A 242 13.70 12.06 1.48
C GLU A 242 12.54 11.35 0.75
N MET A 243 11.31 11.46 1.25
CA MET A 243 10.08 10.98 0.61
C MET A 243 9.64 11.93 -0.53
N LYS A 244 10.51 12.12 -1.52
CA LYS A 244 10.47 13.17 -2.56
C LYS A 244 9.27 13.10 -3.51
N SER A 245 8.56 11.98 -3.53
CA SER A 245 7.47 11.73 -4.47
C SER A 245 6.11 11.58 -3.80
N LEU A 246 6.05 11.60 -2.46
CA LEU A 246 4.81 11.36 -1.73
C LEU A 246 3.83 12.50 -2.02
N GLN A 247 2.69 12.15 -2.61
CA GLN A 247 1.66 13.08 -3.07
C GLN A 247 0.37 12.94 -2.28
N TYR A 248 0.02 11.71 -1.92
CA TYR A 248 -1.18 11.38 -1.19
C TYR A 248 -0.85 10.63 0.09
N LEU A 249 -1.37 11.13 1.21
CA LEU A 249 -1.22 10.53 2.53
C LEU A 249 -2.59 10.42 3.21
N ASN A 250 -3.02 9.20 3.46
CA ASN A 250 -4.26 8.92 4.18
C ASN A 250 -3.97 8.39 5.58
N LEU A 251 -4.29 9.20 6.58
CA LEU A 251 -4.14 8.95 8.02
C LEU A 251 -5.49 8.87 8.72
N ARG A 252 -6.60 8.67 8.00
CA ARG A 252 -7.95 8.59 8.58
C ARG A 252 -8.00 7.57 9.72
N GLY A 253 -8.73 7.86 10.80
CA GLY A 253 -8.94 6.86 11.88
C GLY A 253 -7.64 6.51 12.61
N ASN A 254 -6.82 7.51 12.92
CA ASN A 254 -5.63 7.37 13.76
C ASN A 254 -5.81 8.18 15.06
N MET A 255 -4.72 8.37 15.81
CA MET A 255 -4.73 8.99 17.13
C MET A 255 -3.94 10.30 17.16
N VAL A 256 -3.84 11.01 16.04
CA VAL A 256 -3.12 12.30 15.97
C VAL A 256 -3.95 13.35 16.68
N ALA A 257 -3.48 13.79 17.85
CA ALA A 257 -4.23 14.73 18.70
C ALA A 257 -3.72 16.17 18.63
N ASP A 258 -2.43 16.37 18.37
CA ASP A 258 -1.80 17.69 18.36
C ASP A 258 -1.63 18.19 16.93
N LEU A 259 -2.25 19.34 16.60
CA LEU A 259 -2.07 20.02 15.31
C LEU A 259 -0.62 20.40 15.01
N GLY A 260 0.21 20.62 16.04
CA GLY A 260 1.64 20.90 15.88
C GLY A 260 2.40 19.77 15.18
N GLU A 261 1.86 18.54 15.17
CA GLU A 261 2.45 17.42 14.46
C GLU A 261 2.47 17.64 12.93
N LEU A 262 1.56 18.45 12.38
CA LEU A 262 1.50 18.76 10.96
C LEU A 262 2.76 19.49 10.46
N ALA A 263 3.47 20.20 11.34
CA ALA A 263 4.75 20.82 11.03
C ALA A 263 5.79 19.80 10.53
N LYS A 264 5.67 18.52 10.90
CA LYS A 264 6.56 17.43 10.45
C LYS A 264 6.33 17.03 9.00
N LEU A 265 5.15 17.33 8.44
CA LEU A 265 4.82 17.07 7.05
C LEU A 265 5.24 18.21 6.12
N ARG A 266 5.56 19.39 6.67
CA ARG A 266 5.96 20.59 5.91
C ARG A 266 7.07 20.35 4.90
N ASP A 267 8.04 19.49 5.25
CA ASP A 267 9.23 19.23 4.45
C ASP A 267 9.01 18.18 3.33
N LEU A 268 7.78 17.64 3.18
CA LEU A 268 7.41 16.75 2.08
C LEU A 268 7.16 17.58 0.81
N PRO A 269 8.03 17.56 -0.20
CA PRO A 269 8.02 18.57 -1.26
C PRO A 269 6.88 18.43 -2.28
N ARG A 270 6.16 17.30 -2.27
CA ARG A 270 5.12 16.98 -3.26
C ARG A 270 3.79 16.60 -2.62
N LEU A 271 3.62 16.77 -1.31
CA LEU A 271 2.39 16.37 -0.65
C LEU A 271 1.24 17.29 -1.10
N ARG A 272 0.29 16.74 -1.85
CA ARG A 272 -0.85 17.47 -2.42
C ARG A 272 -2.14 17.19 -1.67
N ALA A 273 -2.35 15.94 -1.25
CA ALA A 273 -3.56 15.50 -0.58
C ALA A 273 -3.26 14.82 0.77
N LEU A 274 -3.97 15.27 1.81
CA LEU A 274 -3.89 14.73 3.16
C LEU A 274 -5.30 14.39 3.66
N VAL A 275 -5.47 13.21 4.23
CA VAL A 275 -6.71 12.81 4.90
C VAL A 275 -6.40 12.52 6.37
N LEU A 276 -7.05 13.22 7.28
CA LEU A 276 -6.91 13.10 8.73
C LEU A 276 -8.27 12.92 9.43
N LEU A 277 -9.39 12.84 8.70
CA LEU A 277 -10.71 12.49 9.25
C LEU A 277 -10.62 11.40 10.34
N ASP A 278 -11.49 11.48 11.35
CA ASP A 278 -11.51 10.56 12.49
C ASP A 278 -10.17 10.52 13.28
N ASN A 279 -9.46 11.65 13.37
CA ASN A 279 -8.35 11.86 14.32
C ASN A 279 -8.77 12.92 15.36
N PRO A 280 -8.27 12.88 16.61
CA PRO A 280 -8.66 13.88 17.61
C PRO A 280 -8.34 15.33 17.22
N CYS A 281 -7.31 15.59 16.41
CA CYS A 281 -6.99 16.94 15.94
C CYS A 281 -8.05 17.56 15.01
N THR A 282 -8.96 16.76 14.43
CA THR A 282 -10.01 17.29 13.53
C THR A 282 -11.11 18.03 14.27
N ASP A 283 -11.20 17.89 15.61
CA ASP A 283 -12.19 18.58 16.45
C ASP A 283 -11.81 20.04 16.75
N GLU A 284 -10.58 20.46 16.44
CA GLU A 284 -10.11 21.83 16.64
C GLU A 284 -10.75 22.80 15.61
N ASN A 285 -11.19 23.97 16.06
CA ASN A 285 -11.96 24.90 15.20
C ASN A 285 -11.14 25.46 14.03
N ASP A 286 -9.83 25.58 14.21
CA ASP A 286 -8.85 26.08 13.26
C ASP A 286 -8.10 24.95 12.54
N TYR A 287 -8.50 23.68 12.72
CA TYR A 287 -7.89 22.49 12.13
C TYR A 287 -7.47 22.68 10.67
N ARG A 288 -8.41 23.11 9.83
CA ARG A 288 -8.21 23.26 8.40
C ARG A 288 -7.28 24.43 8.06
N GLN A 289 -7.36 25.52 8.82
CA GLN A 289 -6.52 26.70 8.64
C GLN A 289 -5.08 26.41 9.09
N GLU A 290 -4.91 25.78 10.24
CA GLU A 290 -3.62 25.41 10.82
C GLU A 290 -2.89 24.40 9.93
N ALA A 291 -3.60 23.41 9.37
CA ALA A 291 -3.04 22.49 8.39
C ALA A 291 -2.44 23.23 7.18
N LEU A 292 -3.12 24.26 6.68
CA LEU A 292 -2.65 25.07 5.56
C LEU A 292 -1.49 25.99 5.97
N VAL A 293 -1.49 26.53 7.19
CA VAL A 293 -0.38 27.31 7.76
C VAL A 293 0.89 26.45 7.80
N GLN A 294 0.81 25.23 8.33
CA GLN A 294 1.94 24.31 8.48
C GLN A 294 2.39 23.69 7.14
N ILE A 295 1.46 23.44 6.21
CA ILE A 295 1.72 22.79 4.92
C ILE A 295 1.20 23.70 3.77
N PRO A 296 1.95 24.76 3.39
CA PRO A 296 1.47 25.81 2.48
C PRO A 296 1.07 25.34 1.08
N HIS A 297 1.69 24.24 0.62
CA HIS A 297 1.52 23.69 -0.71
C HIS A 297 0.44 22.61 -0.78
N LEU A 298 -0.26 22.33 0.33
CA LEU A 298 -1.33 21.34 0.37
C LEU A 298 -2.48 21.81 -0.53
N GLU A 299 -2.98 20.90 -1.37
CA GLU A 299 -4.07 21.18 -2.32
C GLU A 299 -5.42 20.75 -1.76
N ARG A 300 -5.44 19.60 -1.09
CA ARG A 300 -6.65 18.97 -0.56
C ARG A 300 -6.45 18.51 0.87
N LEU A 301 -7.43 18.81 1.72
CA LEU A 301 -7.57 18.26 3.07
C LEU A 301 -8.91 17.55 3.16
N ASP A 302 -8.91 16.30 3.63
CA ASP A 302 -10.14 15.52 3.88
C ASP A 302 -11.10 15.44 2.67
N LYS A 303 -10.51 15.28 1.48
CA LYS A 303 -11.17 15.21 0.16
C LYS A 303 -11.62 16.57 -0.41
N GLU A 304 -11.56 17.66 0.36
CA GLU A 304 -11.95 19.02 -0.04
C GLU A 304 -10.75 19.85 -0.50
N PHE A 305 -10.92 20.63 -1.59
CA PHE A 305 -9.89 21.56 -2.07
C PHE A 305 -9.84 22.82 -1.20
N TYR A 306 -8.65 23.41 -1.05
CA TYR A 306 -8.51 24.74 -0.48
C TYR A 306 -8.84 25.83 -1.49
N GLU A 307 -9.72 26.74 -1.10
CA GLU A 307 -10.07 27.92 -1.87
C GLU A 307 -8.99 29.01 -1.77
N GLU A 308 -9.00 29.97 -2.71
CA GLU A 308 -8.01 31.07 -2.73
C GLU A 308 -8.09 31.96 -1.47
N GLU A 309 -9.28 32.14 -0.90
CA GLU A 309 -9.51 32.93 0.31
C GLU A 309 -8.81 32.30 1.53
N GLU A 310 -8.98 30.98 1.74
CA GLU A 310 -8.34 30.23 2.83
C GLU A 310 -6.80 30.31 2.71
N ARG A 311 -6.27 30.21 1.49
CA ARG A 311 -4.83 30.35 1.22
C ARG A 311 -4.31 31.74 1.56
N ALA A 312 -5.06 32.79 1.21
CA ALA A 312 -4.67 34.16 1.53
C ALA A 312 -4.64 34.40 3.06
N GLU A 313 -5.66 33.92 3.77
CA GLU A 313 -5.70 34.01 5.24
C GLU A 313 -4.53 33.24 5.89
N ALA A 314 -4.21 32.05 5.40
CA ALA A 314 -3.13 31.24 5.98
C ALA A 314 -1.76 31.89 5.74
N GLU A 315 -1.60 32.57 4.60
CA GLU A 315 -0.41 33.34 4.28
C GLU A 315 -0.25 34.57 5.17
N GLU A 316 -1.34 35.29 5.46
CA GLU A 316 -1.30 36.40 6.44
C GLU A 316 -0.88 35.92 7.82
N ILE A 317 -1.42 34.78 8.28
CA ILE A 317 -1.06 34.19 9.58
C ILE A 317 0.45 33.85 9.61
N ARG A 318 0.96 33.20 8.56
CA ARG A 318 2.40 32.89 8.44
C ARG A 318 3.28 34.13 8.48
N GLN A 319 2.88 35.19 7.78
CA GLN A 319 3.65 36.45 7.75
C GLN A 319 3.70 37.09 9.14
N ARG A 320 2.56 37.15 9.86
CA ARG A 320 2.52 37.66 11.23
C ARG A 320 3.41 36.83 12.17
N MET A 321 3.31 35.50 12.12
CA MET A 321 4.16 34.62 12.93
C MET A 321 5.66 34.82 12.64
N LYS A 322 6.02 35.06 11.39
CA LYS A 322 7.41 35.33 11.00
C LYS A 322 7.90 36.68 11.52
N GLU A 323 7.08 37.72 11.41
CA GLU A 323 7.40 39.06 11.95
C GLU A 323 7.54 39.03 13.47
N GLU A 324 6.69 38.28 14.18
CA GLU A 324 6.77 38.09 15.63
C GLU A 324 8.07 37.37 16.03
N GLN A 325 8.45 36.29 15.32
CA GLN A 325 9.71 35.58 15.57
C GLN A 325 10.95 36.44 15.30
N GLU A 326 10.92 37.28 14.26
CA GLU A 326 12.02 38.21 13.95
C GLU A 326 12.16 39.29 15.03
N GLN A 327 11.03 39.83 15.53
CA GLN A 327 11.03 40.81 16.62
C GLN A 327 11.55 40.22 17.94
N GLU A 328 11.18 38.98 18.27
CA GLU A 328 11.69 38.30 19.47
C GLU A 328 13.20 38.02 19.37
N ALA A 329 13.68 37.59 18.21
CA ALA A 329 15.11 37.34 17.98
C ALA A 329 15.97 38.61 18.05
N GLU A 330 15.41 39.77 17.69
CA GLU A 330 16.10 41.07 17.80
C GLU A 330 16.21 41.59 19.25
N VAL A 331 15.37 41.10 20.18
CA VAL A 331 15.35 41.54 21.59
C VAL A 331 16.29 40.71 22.49
N GLU A 332 16.65 39.48 22.10
CA GLU A 332 17.54 38.60 22.89
C GLU A 332 19.07 38.92 22.94
N PRO A 333 19.72 39.76 22.10
CA PRO A 333 21.18 39.87 22.12
C PRO A 333 21.80 40.72 23.25
N GLU A 334 21.03 41.37 24.14
CA GLU A 334 21.58 42.25 25.19
C GLU A 334 21.66 41.63 26.61
N SER A 335 21.16 40.40 26.85
CA SER A 335 21.07 39.86 28.22
C SER A 335 22.22 38.93 28.69
N GLU A 336 23.12 38.50 27.80
CA GLU A 336 24.25 37.61 28.16
C GLU A 336 25.62 38.31 28.39
N LEU A 337 25.72 39.63 28.23
CA LEU A 337 27.02 40.35 28.31
C LEU A 337 27.38 40.93 29.69
N ASP A 338 26.56 40.79 30.73
CA ASP A 338 26.79 41.50 32.01
C ASP A 338 27.13 40.61 33.23
N GLN A 339 27.66 39.40 33.05
CA GLN A 339 28.13 38.54 34.17
C GLN A 339 29.64 38.25 34.20
N SER A 340 30.47 39.03 33.50
CA SER A 340 31.93 38.92 33.61
C SER A 340 32.59 40.27 33.93
N SER A 341 32.22 40.90 35.05
CA SER A 341 33.00 41.98 35.67
C SER A 341 32.59 42.19 37.12
N THR A 342 33.11 41.39 38.06
CA THR A 342 33.48 41.86 39.41
C THR A 342 34.51 40.92 40.02
#